data_AF-A0A8B5X4P2-F1
#
_entry.id   AF-A0A8B5X4P2-F1
#
_cell.length_a   1.000
_cell.length_b   1.000
_cell.length_c   1.000
_cell.angle_alpha   90.00
_cell.angle_beta   90.00
_cell.angle_gamma   90.00
#
_symmetry.space_group_name_H-M   'P 1'
#
loop_
_entity.id
_entity.type
_entity.pdbx_description
1 polymer ?
#
loop_
_entity_poly.entity_id
_entity_poly.type
_entity_poly.pdbx_seq_one_letter_code
_entity_poly.pdbx_strand_id
1 'polypeptide(L)'
;MSTVNISLPEPMKDFVESQVTEGMYGSASDYIRTLIREDQKRKAQEELEKKLLAALDQGHFQEVTPEFFNQLRARITPKKNDNNNG
;
A
#
# COMPACT_ATOMS: atom_id res chain seq x y z
N MET A 1 1.64 -22.71 -1.46
CA MET A 1 1.97 -21.69 -2.48
C MET A 1 1.06 -21.91 -3.68
N SER A 2 0.64 -20.85 -4.35
CA SER A 2 -0.10 -20.94 -5.62
C SER A 2 0.89 -20.76 -6.78
N THR A 3 0.73 -21.56 -7.84
CA THR A 3 1.59 -21.53 -9.02
C THR A 3 0.98 -20.65 -10.11
N VAL A 4 1.82 -19.86 -10.78
CA VAL A 4 1.45 -19.07 -11.96
C VAL A 4 2.35 -19.50 -13.11
N ASN A 5 1.76 -19.91 -14.23
CA ASN A 5 2.49 -20.23 -15.46
C ASN A 5 2.41 -19.04 -16.41
N ILE A 6 3.56 -18.63 -16.96
CA ILE A 6 3.67 -17.47 -17.85
C ILE A 6 4.51 -17.89 -19.05
N SER A 7 3.97 -17.69 -20.25
CA SER A 7 4.72 -17.83 -21.49
C SER A 7 5.33 -16.50 -21.87
N LEU A 8 6.62 -16.48 -22.15
CA LEU A 8 7.35 -15.28 -22.54
C LEU A 8 7.96 -15.49 -23.94
N PRO A 9 8.01 -14.46 -24.80
CA PRO A 9 8.84 -14.47 -26.00
C PRO A 9 10.32 -14.69 -25.65
N GLU A 10 11.09 -15.30 -26.56
CA GLU A 10 12.50 -15.62 -26.32
C GLU A 10 13.33 -14.42 -25.81
N PRO A 11 13.22 -13.20 -26.38
CA PRO A 11 13.99 -12.06 -25.89
C PRO A 11 13.70 -11.69 -24.43
N MET A 12 12.46 -11.90 -23.96
CA MET A 12 12.10 -11.63 -22.57
C MET A 12 12.60 -12.74 -21.64
N LYS A 13 12.61 -13.98 -22.11
CA LYS A 13 13.17 -15.11 -21.37
C LYS A 13 14.68 -14.92 -21.19
N ASP A 14 15.41 -14.61 -22.25
CA ASP A 14 16.85 -14.35 -22.21
C ASP A 14 17.19 -13.23 -21.21
N PHE A 15 16.39 -12.16 -21.21
CA PHE A 15 16.54 -11.08 -20.24
C PHE A 15 16.33 -11.55 -18.79
N VAL A 16 15.27 -12.33 -18.52
CA VAL A 16 15.04 -12.88 -17.18
C VAL A 16 16.18 -13.81 -16.75
N GLU A 17 16.71 -14.63 -17.66
CA GLU A 17 17.85 -15.50 -17.39
C GLU A 17 19.14 -14.71 -17.10
N SER A 18 19.36 -13.58 -17.78
CA SER A 18 20.47 -12.66 -17.48
C SER A 18 20.38 -12.12 -16.06
N GLN A 19 19.19 -11.69 -15.62
CA GLN A 19 18.98 -11.17 -14.26
C GLN A 19 19.29 -12.20 -13.17
N VAL A 20 19.06 -13.48 -13.45
CA VAL A 20 19.41 -14.58 -12.54
C VAL A 20 20.92 -14.83 -12.56
N THR A 21 21.53 -14.84 -13.75
CA THR A 21 22.95 -15.15 -13.95
C THR A 21 23.88 -14.06 -13.39
N GLU A 22 23.46 -12.79 -13.47
CA GLU A 22 24.18 -11.62 -12.95
C GLU A 22 24.20 -11.56 -11.40
N GLY A 23 23.60 -12.55 -10.72
CA GLY A 23 23.83 -12.84 -9.30
C GLY A 23 22.87 -12.15 -8.32
N MET A 24 21.91 -11.36 -8.81
CA MET A 24 20.97 -10.65 -7.95
C MET A 24 19.74 -11.48 -7.55
N TYR A 25 19.42 -12.55 -8.30
CA TYR A 25 18.24 -13.38 -8.07
C TYR A 25 18.57 -14.87 -8.15
N GLY A 26 18.02 -15.68 -7.23
CA GLY A 26 18.24 -17.13 -7.20
C GLY A 26 17.47 -17.93 -8.25
N SER A 27 16.44 -17.32 -8.86
CA SER A 27 15.61 -17.94 -9.91
C SER A 27 14.77 -16.90 -10.64
N ALA A 28 14.23 -17.28 -11.80
CA ALA A 28 13.25 -16.46 -12.52
C ALA A 28 12.02 -16.14 -11.65
N SER A 29 11.58 -17.11 -10.83
CA SER A 29 10.47 -16.89 -9.89
C SER A 29 10.81 -15.86 -8.81
N ASP A 30 12.07 -15.79 -8.35
CA ASP A 30 12.51 -14.77 -7.40
C ASP A 30 12.53 -13.38 -8.02
N TYR A 31 13.01 -13.29 -9.26
CA TYR A 31 12.99 -12.05 -10.03
C TYR A 31 11.55 -11.53 -10.22
N ILE A 32 10.65 -12.37 -10.74
CA ILE A 32 9.24 -12.00 -10.95
C ILE A 32 8.55 -11.63 -9.63
N ARG A 33 8.80 -12.36 -8.54
CA ARG A 33 8.23 -12.00 -7.22
C ARG A 33 8.73 -10.64 -6.73
N THR A 34 9.97 -10.28 -7.04
CA THR A 34 10.51 -8.96 -6.71
C THR A 34 9.83 -7.86 -7.54
N LEU A 35 9.72 -8.04 -8.85
CA LEU A 35 9.01 -7.10 -9.72
C LEU A 35 7.55 -6.88 -9.29
N ILE A 36 6.85 -7.94 -8.86
CA ILE A 36 5.47 -7.82 -8.35
C ILE A 36 5.43 -6.95 -7.09
N ARG A 37 6.38 -7.11 -6.17
CA ARG A 37 6.45 -6.30 -4.94
C ARG A 37 6.76 -4.84 -5.25
N GLU A 38 7.66 -4.59 -6.20
CA GLU A 38 7.99 -3.23 -6.66
C GLU A 38 6.79 -2.55 -7.33
N ASP A 39 6.06 -3.27 -8.18
CA ASP A 39 4.83 -2.77 -8.81
C ASP A 39 3.74 -2.46 -7.77
N GLN A 40 3.57 -3.33 -6.77
CA GLN A 40 2.65 -3.08 -5.65
C GLN A 40 3.04 -1.83 -4.87
N LYS A 41 4.33 -1.65 -4.57
CA LYS A 41 4.83 -0.46 -3.86
C LYS A 41 4.59 0.81 -4.67
N ARG A 42 4.88 0.79 -5.97
CA ARG A 42 4.66 1.93 -6.87
C ARG A 42 3.17 2.31 -6.93
N LYS A 43 2.27 1.32 -7.09
CA LYS A 43 0.82 1.57 -7.07
C LYS A 43 0.35 2.11 -5.73
N ALA A 44 0.85 1.60 -4.62
CA ALA A 44 0.51 2.12 -3.29
C ALA A 44 0.95 3.58 -3.11
N GLN A 45 2.13 3.93 -3.62
CA GLN A 45 2.65 5.30 -3.63
C GLN A 45 1.76 6.22 -4.48
N GLU A 46 1.43 5.82 -5.70
CA GLU A 46 0.54 6.58 -6.60
C GLU A 46 -0.84 6.83 -5.97
N GLU A 47 -1.41 5.83 -5.31
CA GLU A 47 -2.69 5.97 -4.61
C GLU A 47 -2.61 6.87 -3.38
N LEU A 48 -1.49 6.86 -2.65
CA LEU A 48 -1.25 7.79 -1.55
C LEU A 48 -1.17 9.23 -2.07
N GLU A 49 -0.40 9.47 -3.12
CA GLU A 49 -0.24 10.79 -3.72
C GLU A 49 -1.58 11.35 -4.22
N LYS A 50 -2.39 10.54 -4.90
CA LYS A 50 -3.74 10.94 -5.31
C LYS A 50 -4.61 11.37 -4.12
N LYS A 51 -4.57 10.61 -3.02
CA LYS A 51 -5.34 10.94 -1.81
C LYS A 51 -4.87 12.23 -1.16
N LEU A 52 -3.56 12.46 -1.11
CA LEU A 52 -2.98 13.69 -0.59
C LEU A 52 -3.39 14.90 -1.43
N LEU A 53 -3.28 14.81 -2.76
CA LEU A 53 -3.74 15.87 -3.67
C LEU A 53 -5.24 16.16 -3.50
N ALA A 54 -6.08 15.12 -3.46
CA ALA A 54 -7.51 15.29 -3.24
C ALA A 54 -7.82 15.97 -1.88
N ALA A 55 -7.06 15.65 -0.82
CA ALA A 55 -7.22 16.29 0.48
C ALA A 55 -6.78 17.77 0.45
N LEU A 56 -5.72 18.10 -0.30
CA LEU A 56 -5.30 19.49 -0.51
C LEU A 56 -6.35 20.30 -1.27
N ASP A 57 -6.91 19.72 -2.35
CA ASP A 57 -7.94 20.37 -3.18
C ASP A 57 -9.24 20.62 -2.42
N GLN A 58 -9.58 19.75 -1.46
CA GLN A 58 -10.74 19.96 -0.59
C GLN A 58 -10.58 21.23 0.24
N GLY A 59 -9.36 21.59 0.65
CA GLY A 59 -9.11 22.82 1.42
C GLY A 59 -9.56 22.74 2.88
N HIS A 60 -9.86 21.55 3.39
CA HIS A 60 -10.26 21.32 4.80
C HIS A 60 -9.03 21.33 5.72
N PHE A 61 -8.34 22.47 5.78
CA PHE A 61 -7.22 22.66 6.70
C PHE A 61 -7.76 23.14 8.05
N GLN A 62 -7.43 22.41 9.11
CA GLN A 62 -7.71 22.81 10.48
C GLN A 62 -6.41 22.81 11.28
N GLU A 63 -6.27 23.74 12.21
CA GLU A 63 -5.15 23.74 13.13
C GLU A 63 -5.23 22.53 14.06
N VAL A 64 -4.11 21.81 14.20
CA VAL A 64 -4.04 20.65 15.09
C VAL A 64 -3.72 21.15 16.51
N THR A 65 -4.76 21.42 17.29
CA THR A 65 -4.66 21.88 18.68
C THR A 65 -4.93 20.75 19.69
N PRO A 66 -4.60 20.93 20.99
CA PRO A 66 -5.02 20.00 22.04
C PRO A 66 -6.53 19.77 22.08
N GLU A 67 -7.34 20.80 21.83
CA GLU A 67 -8.81 20.73 21.77
C GLU A 67 -9.28 19.84 20.63
N PHE A 68 -8.63 19.92 19.46
CA PHE A 68 -8.91 19.02 18.34
C PHE A 68 -8.72 17.55 18.74
N PHE A 69 -7.63 17.21 19.43
CA PHE A 69 -7.40 15.85 19.92
C PHE A 69 -8.42 15.41 20.97
N ASN A 70 -8.82 16.31 21.87
CA ASN A 70 -9.84 16.02 22.88
C ASN A 70 -11.19 15.71 22.21
N GLN A 71 -11.58 16.48 21.19
CA GLN A 71 -12.79 16.22 20.40
C GLN A 71 -12.71 14.91 19.62
N LEU A 72 -11.55 14.61 19.01
CA LEU A 72 -11.35 13.35 18.28
C LEU A 72 -11.49 12.13 19.20
N ARG A 73 -10.86 12.17 20.39
CA ARG A 73 -10.98 11.11 21.40
C ARG A 73 -12.42 10.93 21.88
N ALA A 74 -13.15 12.03 22.10
CA ALA A 74 -14.55 11.97 22.49
C ALA A 74 -15.45 11.31 21.43
N ARG A 75 -15.13 11.46 20.12
CA ARG A 75 -15.87 10.83 19.01
C ARG A 75 -15.65 9.32 18.90
N ILE A 76 -14.45 8.83 19.21
CA ILE A 76 -14.09 7.40 19.11
C ILE A 76 -14.32 6.63 20.41
N THR A 77 -14.57 7.32 21.53
CA THR A 77 -14.91 6.65 22.78
C THR A 77 -16.36 6.16 22.67
N PRO A 78 -16.62 4.84 22.74
CA PRO A 78 -17.98 4.33 22.69
C PRO A 78 -18.77 4.94 23.84
N LYS A 79 -19.89 5.59 23.52
CA LYS A 79 -20.84 6.08 24.51
C LYS A 79 -21.34 4.85 25.27
N LYS A 80 -20.82 4.63 26.48
CA LYS A 80 -21.36 3.61 27.39
C LYS A 80 -22.83 3.98 27.57
N ASN A 81 -23.72 3.22 26.95
CA ASN A 81 -25.15 3.35 27.16
C ASN A 81 -25.38 3.00 28.63
N ASP A 82 -25.53 4.01 29.47
CA ASP A 82 -26.08 3.88 30.81
C ASP A 82 -27.57 3.59 30.67
N ASN A 83 -27.90 2.38 30.19
CA ASN A 83 -29.23 1.81 30.37
C ASN A 83 -29.25 1.13 31.74
N ASN A 84 -29.39 1.96 32.78
CA ASN A 84 -29.89 1.48 34.07
C ASN A 84 -30.99 2.41 34.55
N ASN A 85 -32.22 2.06 34.19
CA ASN A 85 -33.45 2.44 34.87
C ASN A 85 -34.30 1.15 34.75
N GLY A 86 -34.55 0.40 35.81
CA GLY A 86 -35.19 0.86 37.04
C GLY A 86 -36.65 0.48 36.91
#